data_AF-R1HC46-F1
#
_entry.id   AF-R1HC46-F1
#
_cell.length_a   1.000
_cell.length_b   1.000
_cell.length_c   1.000
_cell.angle_alpha   90.00
_cell.angle_beta   90.00
_cell.angle_gamma   90.00
#
_symmetry.space_group_name_H-M   'P 1'
#
loop_
_entity.id
_entity.type
_entity.pdbx_description
1 polymer ?
#
loop_
_entity_poly.entity_id
_entity_poly.type
_entity_poly.pdbx_seq_one_letter_code
_entity_poly.pdbx_strand_id
1 'polypeptide(L)'
;MLKRKITVSELTTYDFKVAEAEAHDRLKGTTFYRVGQRLESIAKFINQKRLSIQKIVFKKSSKRGETHTASDTRIDFESTTKRHEKLPTHESLIAVATLSNSNLEGDDALFQAMVEIMFATGLRFDEVICLDVDCLQVREVEEQNVFTGEMDILSINEIRYRAKKGAGYQTKPITESLLPILKKGLTSALEILAPVRDTIKCVANGKYDFFPIITEDCELFVTDIWERLNWSSRSNLTSYLKKRNINLTNKRNPNTGAIAGTFHPSDLKGKAFSLAQESIDQLWKQISELTVADSLDKLIFVTQHQQHHSEKRAEPWEFTMISYTQIYDYIAGRPDLGIKNVFERKNLCYQGEQIRLTSHQFRHFLDTMLELSDSVTPIEIARYFGRKYTLDNVAYDHTNPAKRVMDNADILFAASNITPEQAKEASVIFTLVDRDEVLETIEDIGTTLITAIGLCKHDYSDSPCGKYYACVRGCSEYYRIKGNQEEVIHLQKLQAEQETRIQQVKAAVDAEYHGSNNWLRSHEELLNGCRIALAIEQDNSISDGELVQVFPNGNNGCVAI
;
A
#
# COMPACT_ATOMS: atom_id res chain seq x y z
N MET A 1 -8.01 -31.27 -7.83
CA MET A 1 -8.32 -30.35 -8.95
C MET A 1 -7.73 -30.91 -10.23
N LEU A 2 -8.57 -31.23 -11.22
CA LEU A 2 -8.13 -31.58 -12.56
C LEU A 2 -7.35 -30.38 -13.13
N LYS A 3 -6.05 -30.54 -13.39
CA LYS A 3 -5.26 -29.56 -14.15
C LYS A 3 -5.88 -29.46 -15.55
N ARG A 4 -6.78 -28.51 -15.76
CA ARG A 4 -7.18 -28.13 -17.12
C ARG A 4 -5.92 -27.65 -17.83
N LYS A 5 -5.55 -28.30 -18.93
CA LYS A 5 -4.57 -27.74 -19.87
C LYS A 5 -5.27 -26.58 -20.57
N ILE A 6 -5.07 -25.38 -20.07
CA ILE A 6 -5.66 -24.16 -20.63
C ILE A 6 -4.62 -23.55 -21.57
N THR A 7 -4.99 -23.32 -22.83
CA THR A 7 -4.18 -22.54 -23.78
C THR A 7 -4.71 -21.11 -23.83
N VAL A 8 -3.82 -20.13 -24.08
CA VAL A 8 -4.19 -18.70 -24.08
C VAL A 8 -5.27 -18.39 -25.14
N SER A 9 -5.23 -19.11 -26.27
CA SER A 9 -6.20 -18.98 -27.36
C SER A 9 -7.63 -19.37 -26.97
N GLU A 10 -7.78 -20.26 -26.01
CA GLU A 10 -9.07 -20.84 -25.57
C GLU A 10 -9.65 -20.12 -24.35
N LEU A 11 -8.95 -19.12 -23.80
CA LEU A 11 -9.42 -18.38 -22.64
C LEU A 11 -10.72 -17.60 -22.94
N THR A 12 -11.67 -17.72 -22.03
CA THR A 12 -12.98 -17.06 -22.11
C THR A 12 -13.23 -16.16 -20.88
N THR A 13 -14.27 -15.31 -20.95
CA THR A 13 -14.75 -14.57 -19.77
C THR A 13 -15.10 -15.49 -18.59
N TYR A 14 -15.57 -16.72 -18.85
CA TYR A 14 -15.91 -17.67 -17.80
C TYR A 14 -14.69 -18.08 -16.98
N ASP A 15 -13.55 -18.33 -17.62
CA ASP A 15 -12.31 -18.73 -16.93
C ASP A 15 -11.83 -17.63 -15.96
N PHE A 16 -11.98 -16.36 -16.34
CA PHE A 16 -11.67 -15.22 -15.47
C PHE A 16 -12.62 -15.12 -14.28
N LYS A 17 -13.91 -15.41 -14.47
CA LYS A 17 -14.89 -15.45 -13.36
C LYS A 17 -14.61 -16.61 -12.39
N VAL A 18 -14.22 -17.78 -12.90
CA VAL A 18 -13.84 -18.92 -12.05
C VAL A 18 -12.56 -18.61 -11.28
N ALA A 19 -11.56 -18.01 -11.93
CA ALA A 19 -10.33 -17.60 -11.26
C ALA A 19 -10.58 -16.55 -10.16
N GLU A 20 -11.50 -15.61 -10.40
CA GLU A 20 -11.90 -14.62 -9.39
C GLU A 20 -12.62 -15.30 -8.21
N ALA A 21 -13.54 -16.23 -8.45
CA ALA A 21 -14.22 -16.97 -7.38
C ALA A 21 -13.24 -17.81 -6.54
N GLU A 22 -12.31 -18.53 -7.16
CA GLU A 22 -11.28 -19.27 -6.42
C GLU A 22 -10.36 -18.35 -5.61
N ALA A 23 -10.03 -17.18 -6.15
CA ALA A 23 -9.24 -16.18 -5.45
C ALA A 23 -10.01 -15.60 -4.24
N HIS A 24 -11.32 -15.40 -4.36
CA HIS A 24 -12.18 -14.94 -3.27
C HIS A 24 -12.18 -15.95 -2.11
N ASP A 25 -12.32 -17.24 -2.41
CA ASP A 25 -12.44 -18.29 -1.37
C ASP A 25 -11.12 -18.59 -0.64
N ARG A 26 -9.97 -18.31 -1.27
CA ARG A 26 -8.65 -18.73 -0.75
C ARG A 26 -7.80 -17.59 -0.21
N LEU A 27 -8.06 -16.36 -0.63
CA LEU A 27 -7.16 -15.23 -0.35
C LEU A 27 -7.81 -14.26 0.62
N LYS A 28 -6.97 -13.64 1.46
CA LYS A 28 -7.40 -12.51 2.29
C LYS A 28 -7.88 -11.35 1.40
N GLY A 29 -8.88 -10.59 1.84
CA GLY A 29 -9.55 -9.55 1.03
C GLY A 29 -8.62 -8.56 0.32
N THR A 30 -7.53 -8.12 0.97
CA THR A 30 -6.51 -7.24 0.36
C THR A 30 -5.74 -7.92 -0.78
N THR A 31 -5.48 -9.21 -0.65
CA THR A 31 -4.78 -10.02 -1.66
C THR A 31 -5.73 -10.36 -2.80
N PHE A 32 -6.98 -10.72 -2.48
CA PHE A 32 -8.05 -10.92 -3.46
C PHE A 32 -8.25 -9.69 -4.35
N TYR A 33 -8.32 -8.48 -3.79
CA TYR A 33 -8.42 -7.23 -4.56
C TYR A 33 -7.30 -7.07 -5.59
N ARG A 34 -6.05 -7.27 -5.14
CA ARG A 34 -4.86 -7.16 -5.99
C ARG A 34 -4.90 -8.20 -7.09
N VAL A 35 -5.33 -9.42 -6.79
CA VAL A 35 -5.51 -10.49 -7.78
C VAL A 35 -6.59 -10.11 -8.79
N GLY A 36 -7.74 -9.58 -8.36
CA GLY A 36 -8.79 -9.07 -9.25
C GLY A 36 -8.29 -7.95 -10.20
N GLN A 37 -7.52 -6.99 -9.69
CA GLN A 37 -6.88 -5.95 -10.54
C GLN A 37 -5.89 -6.53 -11.56
N ARG A 38 -5.13 -7.55 -11.16
CA ARG A 38 -4.19 -8.22 -12.06
C ARG A 38 -4.93 -9.02 -13.14
N LEU A 39 -6.00 -9.74 -12.78
CA LEU A 39 -6.87 -10.43 -13.73
C LEU A 39 -7.46 -9.44 -14.77
N GLU A 40 -7.92 -8.27 -14.34
CA GLU A 40 -8.42 -7.26 -15.26
C GLU A 40 -7.34 -6.75 -16.23
N SER A 41 -6.11 -6.58 -15.73
CA SER A 41 -4.96 -6.17 -16.54
C SER A 41 -4.56 -7.25 -17.55
N ILE A 42 -4.61 -8.53 -17.16
CA ILE A 42 -4.35 -9.68 -18.04
C ILE A 42 -5.42 -9.76 -19.13
N ALA A 43 -6.71 -9.62 -18.78
CA ALA A 43 -7.80 -9.60 -19.75
C ALA A 43 -7.63 -8.46 -20.78
N LYS A 44 -7.28 -7.24 -20.32
CA LYS A 44 -6.97 -6.10 -21.19
C LYS A 44 -5.80 -6.41 -22.13
N PHE A 45 -4.72 -6.98 -21.60
CA PHE A 45 -3.53 -7.33 -22.39
C PHE A 45 -3.84 -8.38 -23.47
N ILE A 46 -4.57 -9.45 -23.12
CA ILE A 46 -4.99 -10.50 -24.06
C ILE A 46 -5.84 -9.91 -25.20
N ASN A 47 -6.80 -9.05 -24.87
CA ASN A 47 -7.65 -8.37 -25.86
C ASN A 47 -6.84 -7.43 -26.76
N GLN A 48 -5.94 -6.63 -26.19
CA GLN A 48 -5.09 -5.70 -26.95
C GLN A 48 -4.17 -6.42 -27.93
N LYS A 49 -3.63 -7.58 -27.53
CA LYS A 49 -2.72 -8.39 -28.35
C LYS A 49 -3.44 -9.44 -29.20
N ARG A 50 -4.78 -9.52 -29.13
CA ARG A 50 -5.63 -10.47 -29.87
C ARG A 50 -5.19 -11.92 -29.70
N LEU A 51 -4.83 -12.30 -28.47
CA LEU A 51 -4.28 -13.62 -28.16
C LEU A 51 -5.36 -14.69 -27.94
N SER A 52 -6.60 -14.30 -27.68
CA SER A 52 -7.76 -15.19 -27.54
C SER A 52 -8.66 -15.11 -28.76
N ILE A 53 -9.38 -16.21 -29.05
CA ILE A 53 -10.36 -16.28 -30.15
C ILE A 53 -11.54 -15.33 -29.89
N GLN A 54 -11.91 -15.17 -28.61
CA GLN A 54 -13.04 -14.33 -28.18
C GLN A 54 -12.55 -13.15 -27.32
N LYS A 55 -13.23 -12.01 -27.41
CA LYS A 55 -12.97 -10.85 -26.55
C LYS A 55 -13.36 -11.18 -25.10
N ILE A 56 -12.41 -11.04 -24.19
CA ILE A 56 -12.62 -11.30 -22.76
C ILE A 56 -13.19 -10.02 -22.12
N VAL A 57 -14.49 -10.00 -21.84
CA VAL A 57 -15.16 -8.92 -21.10
C VAL A 57 -15.18 -9.27 -19.63
N PHE A 58 -14.16 -8.83 -18.89
CA PHE A 58 -14.02 -9.06 -17.46
C PHE A 58 -13.81 -7.73 -16.73
N LYS A 59 -14.62 -7.48 -15.71
CA LYS A 59 -14.47 -6.40 -14.74
C LYS A 59 -14.51 -7.07 -13.37
N LYS A 60 -13.53 -6.76 -12.53
CA LYS A 60 -13.44 -7.35 -11.19
C LYS A 60 -14.68 -7.04 -10.36
N SER A 61 -15.16 -8.01 -9.59
CA SER A 61 -16.29 -7.87 -8.66
C SER A 61 -15.89 -7.12 -7.39
N SER A 62 -14.66 -7.32 -6.92
CA SER A 62 -14.14 -6.64 -5.73
C SER A 62 -14.19 -5.12 -5.86
N LYS A 63 -14.99 -4.46 -5.02
CA LYS A 63 -14.92 -3.00 -4.89
C LYS A 63 -13.74 -2.61 -3.99
N ARG A 64 -13.15 -1.44 -4.26
CA ARG A 64 -12.03 -0.93 -3.45
C ARG A 64 -12.46 -0.71 -1.99
N GLY A 65 -13.72 -0.31 -1.76
CA GLY A 65 -14.30 -0.15 -0.42
C GLY A 65 -14.44 -1.45 0.39
N GLU A 66 -14.64 -2.60 -0.26
CA GLU A 66 -14.87 -3.91 0.39
C GLU A 66 -13.57 -4.62 0.80
N THR A 67 -12.43 -4.15 0.30
CA THR A 67 -11.13 -4.84 0.41
C THR A 67 -10.09 -4.05 1.18
N HIS A 68 -10.40 -2.78 1.45
CA HIS A 68 -9.80 -2.07 2.56
C HIS A 68 -10.34 -2.67 3.86
N THR A 69 -9.44 -3.01 4.78
CA THR A 69 -9.77 -2.76 6.17
C THR A 69 -10.22 -1.31 6.24
N ALA A 70 -11.43 -1.09 6.73
CA ALA A 70 -12.07 0.17 7.03
C ALA A 70 -11.28 1.06 8.03
N SER A 71 -9.94 1.01 8.06
CA SER A 71 -9.12 1.51 9.16
C SER A 71 -8.61 2.94 9.01
N ASP A 72 -8.41 3.45 7.79
CA ASP A 72 -7.60 4.67 7.65
C ASP A 72 -8.46 5.95 7.54
N THR A 73 -9.77 5.86 7.24
CA THR A 73 -10.66 7.04 7.10
C THR A 73 -11.96 7.00 7.93
N ARG A 74 -12.42 5.84 8.41
CA ARG A 74 -13.63 5.75 9.25
C ARG A 74 -13.30 6.01 10.73
N ILE A 75 -14.18 6.72 11.43
CA ILE A 75 -14.09 7.03 12.87
C ILE A 75 -14.88 5.98 13.68
N ASP A 76 -14.86 4.71 13.29
CA ASP A 76 -15.45 3.65 14.11
C ASP A 76 -14.43 3.13 15.14
N PHE A 77 -14.92 2.43 16.17
CA PHE A 77 -14.06 1.98 17.28
C PHE A 77 -13.01 0.98 16.78
N GLU A 78 -13.40 0.03 15.92
CA GLU A 78 -12.53 -1.03 15.41
C GLU A 78 -11.42 -0.49 14.48
N SER A 79 -11.73 0.51 13.64
CA SER A 79 -10.75 1.21 12.81
C SER A 79 -9.72 1.97 13.65
N THR A 80 -10.17 2.57 14.75
CA THR A 80 -9.35 3.35 15.66
C THR A 80 -8.41 2.43 16.47
N THR A 81 -8.92 1.30 16.98
CA THR A 81 -8.09 0.28 17.64
C THR A 81 -7.00 -0.25 16.72
N LYS A 82 -7.32 -0.60 15.47
CA LYS A 82 -6.33 -1.10 14.48
C LYS A 82 -5.27 -0.05 14.10
N ARG A 83 -5.60 1.25 14.15
CA ARG A 83 -4.61 2.33 13.96
C ARG A 83 -3.69 2.49 15.17
N HIS A 84 -4.25 2.41 16.38
CA HIS A 84 -3.44 2.42 17.61
C HIS A 84 -2.43 1.27 17.68
N GLU A 85 -2.77 0.08 17.19
CA GLU A 85 -1.84 -1.07 17.11
C GLU A 85 -0.64 -0.81 16.18
N LYS A 86 -0.77 0.09 15.18
CA LYS A 86 0.33 0.47 14.27
C LYS A 86 1.28 1.50 14.87
N LEU A 87 0.96 2.06 16.04
CA LEU A 87 1.84 2.94 16.80
C LEU A 87 2.53 2.16 17.92
N PRO A 88 3.76 2.55 18.32
CA PRO A 88 4.35 2.03 19.54
C PRO A 88 3.57 2.56 20.74
N THR A 89 3.32 1.71 21.74
CA THR A 89 2.75 2.17 23.01
C THR A 89 3.76 3.02 23.77
N HIS A 90 3.28 3.88 24.67
CA HIS A 90 4.13 4.71 25.52
C HIS A 90 5.13 3.86 26.33
N GLU A 91 4.68 2.73 26.84
CA GLU A 91 5.47 1.77 27.61
C GLU A 91 6.54 1.09 26.75
N SER A 92 6.20 0.80 25.50
CA SER A 92 7.14 0.25 24.54
C SER A 92 8.24 1.27 24.20
N LEU A 93 7.90 2.56 24.10
CA LEU A 93 8.88 3.62 23.91
C LEU A 93 9.80 3.78 25.13
N ILE A 94 9.25 3.69 26.35
CA ILE A 94 10.06 3.66 27.58
C ILE A 94 11.01 2.47 27.54
N ALA A 95 10.55 1.28 27.18
CA ALA A 95 11.41 0.09 27.12
C ALA A 95 12.53 0.23 26.07
N VAL A 96 12.23 0.80 24.89
CA VAL A 96 13.27 1.13 23.88
C VAL A 96 14.28 2.14 24.43
N ALA A 97 13.83 3.17 25.15
CA ALA A 97 14.71 4.14 25.80
C ALA A 97 15.55 3.50 26.91
N THR A 98 14.98 2.60 27.72
CA THR A 98 15.71 1.84 28.73
C THR A 98 16.81 0.99 28.10
N LEU A 99 16.51 0.28 27.01
CA LEU A 99 17.50 -0.53 26.29
C LEU A 99 18.59 0.33 25.66
N SER A 100 18.23 1.47 25.05
CA SER A 100 19.23 2.41 24.55
C SER A 100 20.20 2.79 25.68
N ASN A 101 19.71 3.16 26.86
CA ASN A 101 20.55 3.58 27.97
C ASN A 101 21.21 2.41 28.74
N SER A 102 21.11 1.17 28.26
CA SER A 102 21.72 0.00 28.87
C SER A 102 23.03 -0.39 28.18
N ASN A 103 23.94 -1.04 28.92
CA ASN A 103 25.18 -1.57 28.37
C ASN A 103 24.90 -2.89 27.64
N LEU A 104 24.48 -2.78 26.37
CA LEU A 104 24.34 -3.92 25.48
C LEU A 104 25.70 -4.25 24.83
N GLU A 105 25.90 -5.53 24.50
CA GLU A 105 27.11 -6.02 23.84
C GLU A 105 26.75 -6.92 22.65
N GLY A 106 27.68 -7.07 21.71
CA GLY A 106 27.53 -7.96 20.55
C GLY A 106 26.30 -7.66 19.70
N ASP A 107 25.55 -8.71 19.34
CA ASP A 107 24.37 -8.62 18.48
C ASP A 107 23.25 -7.77 19.08
N ASP A 108 23.08 -7.80 20.42
CA ASP A 108 22.06 -6.97 21.08
C ASP A 108 22.37 -5.48 20.89
N ALA A 109 23.65 -5.08 21.02
CA ALA A 109 24.07 -3.70 20.78
C ALA A 109 23.90 -3.30 19.31
N LEU A 110 24.23 -4.19 18.38
CA LEU A 110 24.09 -3.94 16.94
C LEU A 110 22.62 -3.73 16.56
N PHE A 111 21.73 -4.62 16.99
CA PHE A 111 20.32 -4.50 16.65
C PHE A 111 19.65 -3.34 17.40
N GLN A 112 20.11 -3.00 18.61
CA GLN A 112 19.67 -1.77 19.28
C GLN A 112 20.09 -0.51 18.50
N ALA A 113 21.32 -0.48 17.98
CA ALA A 113 21.79 0.63 17.15
C ALA A 113 20.91 0.82 15.90
N MET A 114 20.46 -0.29 15.28
CA MET A 114 19.48 -0.23 14.18
C MET A 114 18.13 0.35 14.63
N VAL A 115 17.65 -0.01 15.83
CA VAL A 115 16.42 0.55 16.41
C VAL A 115 16.56 2.05 16.64
N GLU A 116 17.68 2.51 17.18
CA GLU A 116 17.98 3.93 17.41
C GLU A 116 17.98 4.73 16.11
N ILE A 117 18.61 4.19 15.05
CA ILE A 117 18.61 4.81 13.72
C ILE A 117 17.19 4.84 13.13
N MET A 118 16.43 3.75 13.19
CA MET A 118 15.05 3.70 12.70
C MET A 118 14.13 4.64 13.47
N PHE A 119 14.31 4.77 14.79
CA PHE A 119 13.55 5.68 15.63
C PHE A 119 13.84 7.14 15.30
N ALA A 120 15.12 7.51 15.19
CA ALA A 120 15.52 8.89 14.91
C ALA A 120 15.23 9.34 13.48
N THR A 121 15.16 8.41 12.51
CA THR A 121 15.05 8.74 11.08
C THR A 121 13.73 8.31 10.45
N GLY A 122 13.01 7.34 11.01
CA GLY A 122 11.84 6.72 10.39
C GLY A 122 12.12 6.07 9.02
N LEU A 123 13.39 5.77 8.70
CA LEU A 123 13.78 5.05 7.49
C LEU A 123 13.23 3.62 7.52
N ARG A 124 12.95 3.07 6.33
CA ARG A 124 12.59 1.66 6.19
C ARG A 124 13.79 0.78 6.48
N PHE A 125 13.54 -0.47 6.87
CA PHE A 125 14.59 -1.46 7.06
C PHE A 125 15.57 -1.52 5.87
N ASP A 126 15.05 -1.64 4.66
CA ASP A 126 15.86 -1.71 3.44
C ASP A 126 16.70 -0.44 3.20
N GLU A 127 16.21 0.73 3.63
CA GLU A 127 16.93 2.01 3.52
C GLU A 127 18.04 2.08 4.58
N VAL A 128 17.79 1.59 5.81
CA VAL A 128 18.77 1.57 6.91
C VAL A 128 19.94 0.65 6.61
N ILE A 129 19.69 -0.58 6.15
CA ILE A 129 20.80 -1.53 5.87
C ILE A 129 21.71 -1.04 4.74
N CYS A 130 21.23 -0.16 3.86
CA CYS A 130 21.99 0.39 2.74
C CYS A 130 22.71 1.71 3.07
N LEU A 131 22.70 2.15 4.33
CA LEU A 131 23.42 3.36 4.75
C LEU A 131 24.93 3.20 4.62
N ASP A 132 25.57 4.25 4.13
CA ASP A 132 27.02 4.34 4.01
C ASP A 132 27.66 4.98 5.25
N VAL A 133 28.97 4.77 5.45
CA VAL A 133 29.70 5.27 6.64
C VAL A 133 29.66 6.79 6.81
N ASP A 134 29.49 7.54 5.71
CA ASP A 134 29.43 9.00 5.69
C ASP A 134 27.98 9.49 5.50
N CYS A 135 26.99 8.69 5.92
CA CYS A 135 25.59 9.00 5.71
C CYS A 135 25.09 10.22 6.48
N LEU A 136 25.70 10.59 7.61
CA LEU A 136 25.33 11.78 8.39
C LEU A 136 26.19 12.97 7.96
N GLN A 137 25.56 14.01 7.43
CA GLN A 137 26.19 15.22 6.91
C GLN A 137 25.66 16.47 7.63
N VAL A 138 26.43 17.55 7.56
CA VAL A 138 26.01 18.88 8.05
C VAL A 138 25.90 19.81 6.84
N ARG A 139 24.77 20.48 6.73
CA ARG A 139 24.49 21.50 5.71
C ARG A 139 24.32 22.85 6.41
N GLU A 140 25.16 23.80 6.05
CA GLU A 140 25.02 25.19 6.49
C GLU A 140 24.02 25.91 5.56
N VAL A 141 23.08 26.63 6.16
CA VAL A 141 22.08 27.44 5.47
C VAL A 141 22.13 28.84 6.04
N GLU A 142 22.32 29.83 5.16
CA GLU A 142 22.19 31.23 5.52
C GLU A 142 20.72 31.62 5.48
N GLU A 143 20.14 32.00 6.62
CA GLU A 143 18.81 32.57 6.71
C GLU A 143 18.87 33.96 7.32
N GLN A 144 18.08 34.88 6.77
CA GLN A 144 17.92 36.18 7.36
C GLN A 144 17.00 36.07 8.57
N ASN A 145 17.50 36.47 9.73
CA ASN A 145 16.72 36.52 10.94
C ASN A 145 15.61 37.57 10.79
N VAL A 146 14.36 37.13 10.85
CA VAL A 146 13.20 38.00 10.62
C VAL A 146 13.08 39.11 11.67
N PHE A 147 13.64 38.90 12.87
CA PHE A 147 13.57 39.83 13.98
C PHE A 147 14.73 40.82 14.02
N THR A 148 15.96 40.38 13.72
CA THR A 148 17.16 41.24 13.78
C THR A 148 17.54 41.82 12.42
N GLY A 149 17.07 41.22 11.32
CA GLY A 149 17.46 41.58 9.95
C GLY A 149 18.88 41.13 9.57
N GLU A 150 19.60 40.49 10.50
CA GLU A 150 20.96 39.98 10.30
C GLU A 150 20.94 38.60 9.63
N MET A 151 22.06 38.23 9.00
CA MET A 151 22.23 36.92 8.40
C MET A 151 22.74 35.94 9.46
N ASP A 152 21.95 34.90 9.74
CA ASP A 152 22.31 33.80 10.62
C ASP A 152 22.73 32.57 9.80
N ILE A 153 23.79 31.89 10.23
CA ILE A 153 24.22 30.61 9.65
C ILE A 153 23.65 29.49 10.51
N LEU A 154 22.67 28.75 9.99
CA LEU A 154 22.10 27.57 10.64
C LEU A 154 22.77 26.29 10.14
N SER A 155 23.19 25.44 11.07
CA SER A 155 23.77 24.13 10.79
C SER A 155 22.70 23.03 10.89
N ILE A 156 22.27 22.50 9.75
CA ILE A 156 21.26 21.43 9.67
C ILE A 156 21.97 20.09 9.53
N ASN A 157 21.70 19.15 10.44
CA ASN A 157 22.19 17.78 10.33
C ASN A 157 21.25 16.99 9.42
N GLU A 158 21.78 16.32 8.40
CA GLU A 158 21.00 15.56 7.44
C GLU A 158 21.56 14.14 7.26
N ILE A 159 20.67 13.15 7.15
CA ILE A 159 21.04 11.81 6.72
C ILE A 159 20.81 11.65 5.22
N ARG A 160 21.83 11.25 4.47
CA ARG A 160 21.71 10.89 3.05
C ARG A 160 21.40 9.42 2.90
N TYR A 161 20.53 9.08 1.97
CA TYR A 161 20.12 7.71 1.69
C TYR A 161 19.53 7.61 0.28
N ARG A 162 19.29 6.38 -0.19
CA ARG A 162 18.62 6.13 -1.46
C ARG A 162 17.22 5.58 -1.22
N ALA A 163 16.22 6.31 -1.69
CA ALA A 163 14.82 5.97 -1.45
C ALA A 163 14.30 4.90 -2.43
N LYS A 164 13.66 3.85 -1.89
CA LYS A 164 13.17 2.70 -2.67
C LYS A 164 12.02 3.03 -3.61
N LYS A 165 11.17 4.02 -3.28
CA LYS A 165 9.96 4.39 -4.05
C LYS A 165 10.24 5.29 -5.27
N GLY A 166 11.38 5.10 -5.92
CA GLY A 166 11.73 5.81 -7.16
C GLY A 166 12.05 7.30 -6.99
N ALA A 167 12.26 7.77 -5.75
CA ALA A 167 12.72 9.14 -5.47
C ALA A 167 14.26 9.29 -5.57
N GLY A 168 15.00 8.19 -5.77
CA GLY A 168 16.44 8.23 -5.99
C GLY A 168 17.23 8.67 -4.75
N TYR A 169 18.30 9.45 -4.96
CA TYR A 169 19.09 10.03 -3.88
C TYR A 169 18.29 11.08 -3.11
N GLN A 170 18.29 10.99 -1.79
CA GLN A 170 17.58 11.91 -0.91
C GLN A 170 18.44 12.26 0.30
N THR A 171 18.25 13.47 0.83
CA THR A 171 18.71 13.83 2.17
C THR A 171 17.52 14.08 3.07
N LYS A 172 17.70 13.88 4.37
CA LYS A 172 16.65 14.03 5.36
C LYS A 172 17.17 14.78 6.58
N PRO A 173 16.62 15.96 6.91
CA PRO A 173 17.02 16.68 8.10
C PRO A 173 16.64 15.91 9.36
N ILE A 174 17.50 15.97 10.36
CA ILE A 174 17.32 15.34 11.67
C ILE A 174 17.19 16.44 12.70
N THR A 175 16.14 16.37 13.51
CA THR A 175 15.90 17.35 14.58
C THR A 175 17.01 17.26 15.63
N GLU A 176 17.37 18.39 16.24
CA GLU A 176 18.41 18.42 17.27
C GLU A 176 18.12 17.48 18.44
N SER A 177 16.85 17.29 18.78
CA SER A 177 16.41 16.37 19.84
C SER A 177 16.67 14.89 19.51
N LEU A 178 16.67 14.50 18.24
CA LEU A 178 16.89 13.12 17.79
C LEU A 178 18.36 12.85 17.40
N LEU A 179 19.14 13.91 17.18
CA LEU A 179 20.53 13.81 16.75
C LEU A 179 21.43 13.00 17.71
N PRO A 180 21.34 13.14 19.05
CA PRO A 180 22.15 12.33 19.97
C PRO A 180 21.85 10.83 19.84
N ILE A 181 20.58 10.47 19.67
CA ILE A 181 20.13 9.08 19.50
C ILE A 181 20.68 8.51 18.18
N LEU A 182 20.55 9.29 17.11
CA LEU A 182 21.07 8.88 15.79
C LEU A 182 22.59 8.69 15.81
N LYS A 183 23.34 9.66 16.36
CA LYS A 183 24.80 9.59 16.43
C LYS A 183 25.26 8.37 17.22
N LYS A 184 24.62 8.08 18.35
CA LYS A 184 24.90 6.89 19.16
C LYS A 184 24.70 5.60 18.38
N GLY A 185 23.56 5.45 17.69
CA GLY A 185 23.28 4.27 16.89
C GLY A 185 24.29 4.10 15.75
N LEU A 186 24.59 5.18 15.02
CA LEU A 186 25.59 5.14 13.95
C LEU A 186 26.98 4.76 14.47
N THR A 187 27.46 5.38 15.54
CA THR A 187 28.76 5.07 16.14
C THR A 187 28.83 3.61 16.58
N SER A 188 27.81 3.11 17.28
CA SER A 188 27.78 1.73 17.77
C SER A 188 27.82 0.73 16.62
N ALA A 189 27.01 0.94 15.58
CA ALA A 189 27.00 0.08 14.39
C ALA A 189 28.33 0.14 13.62
N LEU A 190 28.93 1.33 13.50
CA LEU A 190 30.24 1.51 12.89
C LEU A 190 31.30 0.73 13.66
N GLU A 191 31.38 0.85 14.98
CA GLU A 191 32.38 0.17 15.79
C GLU A 191 32.22 -1.36 15.72
N ILE A 192 31.00 -1.88 15.90
CA ILE A 192 30.74 -3.33 15.94
C ILE A 192 31.09 -4.01 14.60
N LEU A 193 30.76 -3.35 13.47
CA LEU A 193 30.97 -3.92 12.14
C LEU A 193 32.26 -3.46 11.46
N ALA A 194 33.11 -2.69 12.14
CA ALA A 194 34.42 -2.26 11.61
C ALA A 194 35.31 -3.43 11.15
N PRO A 195 35.45 -4.54 11.92
CA PRO A 195 36.30 -5.66 11.49
C PRO A 195 35.88 -6.29 10.16
N VAL A 196 34.58 -6.32 9.86
CA VAL A 196 34.06 -6.85 8.60
C VAL A 196 34.42 -5.92 7.44
N ARG A 197 34.22 -4.60 7.62
CA ARG A 197 34.56 -3.60 6.60
C ARG A 197 36.06 -3.56 6.33
N ASP A 198 36.89 -3.66 7.36
CA ASP A 198 38.34 -3.74 7.22
C ASP A 198 38.77 -5.00 6.45
N THR A 199 38.10 -6.14 6.71
CA THR A 199 38.31 -7.38 5.95
C THR A 199 37.99 -7.18 4.48
N ILE A 200 36.82 -6.60 4.15
CA ILE A 200 36.40 -6.33 2.76
C ILE A 200 37.42 -5.42 2.07
N LYS A 201 37.84 -4.35 2.74
CA LYS A 201 38.84 -3.39 2.22
C LYS A 201 40.18 -4.07 1.93
N CYS A 202 40.65 -4.93 2.84
CA CYS A 202 41.90 -5.68 2.64
C CYS A 202 41.81 -6.70 1.50
N VAL A 203 40.69 -7.40 1.36
CA VAL A 203 40.43 -8.32 0.24
C VAL A 203 40.38 -7.57 -1.09
N ALA A 204 39.68 -6.43 -1.14
CA ALA A 204 39.61 -5.57 -2.33
C ALA A 204 41.00 -5.05 -2.75
N ASN A 205 41.89 -4.78 -1.78
CA ASN A 205 43.28 -4.38 -2.03
C ASN A 205 44.22 -5.56 -2.38
N GLY A 206 43.70 -6.78 -2.54
CA GLY A 206 44.49 -7.93 -2.94
C GLY A 206 45.26 -8.63 -1.81
N LYS A 207 45.03 -8.28 -0.54
CA LYS A 207 45.85 -8.76 0.59
C LYS A 207 45.01 -9.03 1.83
N TYR A 208 44.62 -10.28 2.05
CA TYR A 208 44.05 -10.73 3.32
C TYR A 208 44.29 -12.23 3.54
N ASP A 209 44.62 -12.60 4.77
CA ASP A 209 44.79 -14.01 5.18
C ASP A 209 43.70 -14.39 6.17
N PHE A 210 42.78 -15.27 5.75
CA PHE A 210 41.70 -15.78 6.61
C PHE A 210 42.18 -16.83 7.62
N PHE A 211 43.40 -17.33 7.48
CA PHE A 211 43.99 -18.34 8.34
C PHE A 211 45.40 -17.92 8.81
N PRO A 212 45.54 -16.77 9.50
CA PRO A 212 46.83 -16.24 9.92
C PRO A 212 47.52 -17.12 10.97
N ILE A 213 46.75 -17.98 11.65
CA ILE A 213 47.28 -18.98 12.58
C ILE A 213 48.06 -20.09 11.88
N ILE A 214 47.96 -20.22 10.56
CA ILE A 214 48.79 -21.12 9.75
C ILE A 214 50.01 -20.35 9.27
N THR A 215 51.16 -20.60 9.87
CA THR A 215 52.43 -19.94 9.53
C THR A 215 53.32 -20.82 8.67
N GLU A 216 53.05 -22.12 8.64
CA GLU A 216 53.78 -23.10 7.86
C GLU A 216 53.42 -23.00 6.38
N ASP A 217 54.44 -23.13 5.52
CA ASP A 217 54.29 -23.17 4.06
C ASP A 217 54.55 -24.59 3.51
N CYS A 218 54.36 -25.60 4.35
CA CYS A 218 54.47 -27.01 3.97
C CYS A 218 53.12 -27.72 4.13
N GLU A 219 53.00 -28.92 3.56
CA GLU A 219 51.80 -29.74 3.71
C GLU A 219 51.52 -30.03 5.19
N LEU A 220 50.27 -29.79 5.59
CA LEU A 220 49.81 -30.02 6.94
C LEU A 220 48.90 -31.24 7.01
N PHE A 221 49.08 -32.04 8.05
CA PHE A 221 48.17 -33.13 8.37
C PHE A 221 46.92 -32.59 9.04
N VAL A 222 45.75 -33.03 8.59
CA VAL A 222 44.46 -32.70 9.22
C VAL A 222 44.44 -33.14 10.69
N THR A 223 45.13 -34.23 11.04
CA THR A 223 45.26 -34.73 12.41
C THR A 223 45.95 -33.77 13.36
N ASP A 224 46.80 -32.90 12.85
CA ASP A 224 47.72 -32.08 13.63
C ASP A 224 47.22 -30.64 13.76
N ILE A 225 46.39 -30.18 12.80
CA ILE A 225 45.99 -28.77 12.69
C ILE A 225 44.52 -28.48 13.08
N TRP A 226 43.67 -29.51 13.16
CA TRP A 226 42.22 -29.32 13.33
C TRP A 226 41.83 -28.57 14.61
N GLU A 227 42.48 -28.87 15.73
CA GLU A 227 42.28 -28.17 17.02
C GLU A 227 42.75 -26.71 16.91
N ARG A 228 43.92 -26.48 16.29
CA ARG A 228 44.49 -25.13 16.11
C ARG A 228 43.59 -24.23 15.27
N LEU A 229 42.86 -24.79 14.31
CA LEU A 229 41.88 -24.09 13.48
C LEU A 229 40.48 -24.00 14.12
N ASN A 230 40.36 -24.43 15.37
CA ASN A 230 39.14 -24.44 16.17
C ASN A 230 37.99 -25.19 15.48
N TRP A 231 38.28 -26.39 14.94
CA TRP A 231 37.25 -27.31 14.44
C TRP A 231 36.86 -28.31 15.51
N SER A 232 35.60 -28.75 15.50
CA SER A 232 35.09 -29.70 16.50
C SER A 232 35.58 -31.14 16.33
N SER A 233 36.01 -31.52 15.12
CA SER A 233 36.63 -32.82 14.87
C SER A 233 37.46 -32.83 13.58
N ARG A 234 38.37 -33.79 13.49
CA ARG A 234 39.15 -34.11 12.27
C ARG A 234 38.24 -34.40 11.07
N SER A 235 37.14 -35.11 11.29
CA SER A 235 36.16 -35.47 10.26
C SER A 235 35.44 -34.26 9.70
N ASN A 236 35.13 -33.29 10.56
CA ASN A 236 34.47 -32.04 10.16
C ASN A 236 35.42 -31.17 9.33
N LEU A 237 36.67 -31.00 9.74
CA LEU A 237 37.67 -30.29 8.93
C LEU A 237 37.89 -31.00 7.59
N THR A 238 38.01 -32.33 7.57
CA THR A 238 38.17 -33.09 6.32
C THR A 238 36.99 -32.88 5.37
N SER A 239 35.76 -32.97 5.88
CA SER A 239 34.54 -32.76 5.10
C SER A 239 34.45 -31.33 4.57
N TYR A 240 34.83 -30.37 5.40
CA TYR A 240 34.88 -28.96 5.03
C TYR A 240 35.87 -28.70 3.89
N LEU A 241 37.11 -29.20 3.98
CA LEU A 241 38.13 -29.08 2.94
C LEU A 241 37.65 -29.69 1.61
N LYS A 242 37.03 -30.87 1.66
CA LYS A 242 36.45 -31.52 0.46
C LYS A 242 35.33 -30.69 -0.15
N LYS A 243 34.40 -30.16 0.65
CA LYS A 243 33.29 -29.33 0.18
C LYS A 243 33.77 -28.06 -0.54
N ARG A 244 34.96 -27.57 -0.18
CA ARG A 244 35.59 -26.39 -0.80
C ARG A 244 36.55 -26.73 -1.95
N ASN A 245 36.58 -28.00 -2.37
CA ASN A 245 37.44 -28.51 -3.44
C ASN A 245 38.94 -28.30 -3.15
N ILE A 246 39.36 -28.41 -1.89
CA ILE A 246 40.78 -28.44 -1.51
C ILE A 246 41.33 -29.84 -1.76
N ASN A 247 42.47 -29.92 -2.44
CA ASN A 247 43.13 -31.19 -2.75
C ASN A 247 43.65 -31.85 -1.47
N LEU A 248 43.18 -33.06 -1.20
CA LEU A 248 43.63 -33.88 -0.08
C LEU A 248 44.42 -35.08 -0.60
N THR A 249 45.64 -35.25 -0.12
CA THR A 249 46.47 -36.42 -0.38
C THR A 249 46.59 -37.25 0.89
N ASN A 250 46.62 -38.57 0.79
CA ASN A 250 46.81 -39.43 1.97
C ASN A 250 48.29 -39.73 2.13
N LYS A 251 48.87 -39.36 3.28
CA LYS A 251 50.27 -39.62 3.61
C LYS A 251 50.38 -40.28 4.98
N ARG A 252 51.50 -40.97 5.21
CA ARG A 252 51.81 -41.55 6.51
C ARG A 252 52.32 -40.45 7.44
N ASN A 253 51.59 -40.18 8.53
CA ASN A 253 51.97 -39.16 9.49
C ASN A 253 53.24 -39.61 10.24
N PRO A 254 54.33 -38.82 10.25
CA PRO A 254 55.59 -39.20 10.89
C PRO A 254 55.48 -39.30 12.42
N ASN A 255 54.57 -38.57 13.05
CA ASN A 255 54.39 -38.53 14.50
C ASN A 255 53.55 -39.72 15.01
N THR A 256 52.56 -40.16 14.24
CA THR A 256 51.60 -41.20 14.67
C THR A 256 51.72 -42.52 13.91
N GLY A 257 52.45 -42.55 12.79
CA GLY A 257 52.60 -43.72 11.92
C GLY A 257 51.35 -44.11 11.12
N ALA A 258 50.21 -43.45 11.34
CA ALA A 258 48.93 -43.70 10.70
C ALA A 258 48.81 -42.97 9.35
N ILE A 259 47.94 -43.48 8.45
CA ILE A 259 47.60 -42.78 7.21
C ILE A 259 46.57 -41.69 7.53
N ALA A 260 46.88 -40.45 7.15
CA ALA A 260 46.02 -39.30 7.34
C ALA A 260 46.03 -38.38 6.12
N GLY A 261 44.95 -37.61 5.95
CA GLY A 261 44.84 -36.62 4.88
C GLY A 261 45.73 -35.41 5.14
N THR A 262 46.44 -34.96 4.11
CA THR A 262 47.28 -33.77 4.06
C THR A 262 46.76 -32.78 3.02
N PHE A 263 46.93 -31.48 3.28
CA PHE A 263 46.64 -30.40 2.33
C PHE A 263 47.72 -29.33 2.39
N HIS A 264 47.86 -28.53 1.31
CA HIS A 264 48.76 -27.37 1.31
C HIS A 264 48.02 -26.13 1.85
N PRO A 265 48.60 -25.38 2.82
CA PRO A 265 47.98 -24.17 3.36
C PRO A 265 47.66 -23.10 2.30
N SER A 266 48.53 -22.95 1.29
CA SER A 266 48.33 -21.99 0.20
C SER A 266 47.05 -22.28 -0.60
N ASP A 267 46.66 -23.55 -0.79
CA ASP A 267 45.42 -23.92 -1.48
C ASP A 267 44.21 -23.45 -0.68
N LEU A 268 44.21 -23.65 0.64
CA LEU A 268 43.14 -23.22 1.53
C LEU A 268 43.02 -21.69 1.59
N LYS A 269 44.15 -21.00 1.81
CA LYS A 269 44.21 -19.53 1.89
C LYS A 269 43.81 -18.89 0.57
N GLY A 270 44.35 -19.39 -0.54
CA GLY A 270 44.03 -18.93 -1.89
C GLY A 270 42.56 -19.16 -2.23
N LYS A 271 42.00 -20.32 -1.86
CA LYS A 271 40.58 -20.60 -2.10
C LYS A 271 39.66 -19.70 -1.27
N ALA A 272 39.97 -19.48 0.01
CA ALA A 272 39.19 -18.57 0.87
C ALA A 272 39.25 -17.13 0.36
N PHE A 273 40.42 -16.67 -0.07
CA PHE A 273 40.61 -15.36 -0.68
C PHE A 273 39.78 -15.19 -1.97
N SER A 274 39.84 -16.18 -2.88
CA SER A 274 39.04 -16.19 -4.11
C SER A 274 37.53 -16.18 -3.83
N LEU A 275 37.06 -16.96 -2.84
CA LEU A 275 35.65 -16.94 -2.43
C LEU A 275 35.23 -15.58 -1.85
N ALA A 276 36.12 -14.91 -1.11
CA ALA A 276 35.86 -13.58 -0.60
C ALA A 276 35.69 -12.55 -1.72
N GLN A 277 36.56 -12.59 -2.73
CA GLN A 277 36.43 -11.73 -3.92
C GLN A 277 35.11 -11.97 -4.66
N GLU A 278 34.77 -13.25 -4.90
CA GLU A 278 33.49 -13.62 -5.52
C GLU A 278 32.28 -13.13 -4.71
N SER A 279 32.34 -13.24 -3.38
CA SER A 279 31.27 -12.79 -2.49
C SER A 279 31.10 -11.28 -2.52
N ILE A 280 32.20 -10.51 -2.49
CA ILE A 280 32.17 -9.04 -2.62
C ILE A 280 31.53 -8.64 -3.94
N ASP A 281 31.98 -9.23 -5.06
CA ASP A 281 31.46 -8.90 -6.40
C ASP A 281 29.97 -9.23 -6.54
N GLN A 282 29.53 -10.37 -6.01
CA GLN A 282 28.14 -10.80 -6.06
C GLN A 282 27.23 -9.89 -5.22
N LEU A 283 27.66 -9.57 -4.00
CA LEU A 283 26.88 -8.72 -3.11
C LEU A 283 26.81 -7.28 -3.64
N TRP A 284 27.93 -6.76 -4.14
CA TRP A 284 27.99 -5.41 -4.69
C TRP A 284 27.07 -5.23 -5.92
N LYS A 285 26.98 -6.23 -6.79
CA LYS A 285 26.03 -6.24 -7.93
C LYS A 285 24.57 -6.12 -7.50
N GLN A 286 24.23 -6.61 -6.31
CA GLN A 286 22.86 -6.56 -5.79
C GLN A 286 22.53 -5.22 -5.11
N ILE A 287 23.54 -4.55 -4.53
CA ILE A 287 23.33 -3.42 -3.62
C ILE A 287 23.73 -2.07 -4.21
N SER A 288 24.61 -2.01 -5.21
CA SER A 288 25.12 -0.75 -5.77
C SER A 288 24.01 0.21 -6.24
N GLU A 289 22.88 -0.31 -6.70
CA GLU A 289 21.71 0.49 -7.09
C GLU A 289 20.79 0.91 -5.92
N LEU A 290 21.03 0.41 -4.71
CA LEU A 290 20.23 0.63 -3.52
C LEU A 290 20.92 1.50 -2.47
N THR A 291 22.21 1.79 -2.65
CA THR A 291 23.00 2.60 -1.73
C THR A 291 23.54 3.87 -2.40
N VAL A 292 24.06 4.78 -1.56
CA VAL A 292 24.88 5.94 -1.93
C VAL A 292 26.37 5.59 -1.93
N ALA A 293 26.77 4.53 -1.23
CA ALA A 293 28.15 4.08 -1.17
C ALA A 293 28.74 3.81 -2.58
N ASP A 294 30.04 3.97 -2.71
CA ASP A 294 30.80 3.66 -3.92
C ASP A 294 31.40 2.25 -3.92
N SER A 295 31.43 1.61 -2.75
CA SER A 295 32.08 0.32 -2.50
C SER A 295 31.46 -0.39 -1.30
N LEU A 296 31.68 -1.70 -1.21
CA LEU A 296 31.05 -2.54 -0.18
C LEU A 296 31.61 -2.27 1.22
N ASP A 297 32.90 -1.94 1.36
CA ASP A 297 33.52 -1.59 2.65
C ASP A 297 33.01 -0.27 3.25
N LYS A 298 32.24 0.49 2.47
CA LYS A 298 31.59 1.74 2.90
C LYS A 298 30.17 1.53 3.41
N LEU A 299 29.60 0.33 3.35
CA LEU A 299 28.28 0.05 3.92
C LEU A 299 28.38 -0.21 5.43
N ILE A 300 27.56 0.47 6.24
CA ILE A 300 27.59 0.30 7.70
C ILE A 300 27.21 -1.13 8.10
N PHE A 301 26.14 -1.67 7.50
CA PHE A 301 25.50 -2.93 7.90
C PHE A 301 25.90 -4.15 7.08
N VAL A 302 27.06 -4.10 6.42
CA VAL A 302 27.65 -5.31 5.82
C VAL A 302 28.21 -6.20 6.94
N THR A 303 27.91 -7.49 6.85
CA THR A 303 28.31 -8.52 7.82
C THR A 303 28.75 -9.79 7.10
N GLN A 304 29.02 -10.85 7.84
CA GLN A 304 29.39 -12.18 7.33
C GLN A 304 28.25 -13.18 7.46
N HIS A 305 28.21 -14.17 6.58
CA HIS A 305 27.22 -15.22 6.58
C HIS A 305 27.29 -16.01 7.89
N GLN A 306 26.13 -16.21 8.52
CA GLN A 306 25.99 -16.87 9.83
C GLN A 306 26.69 -16.18 11.01
N GLN A 307 27.19 -14.95 10.85
CA GLN A 307 27.83 -14.19 11.95
C GLN A 307 26.93 -14.03 13.17
N HIS A 308 25.64 -13.77 12.93
CA HIS A 308 24.63 -13.54 13.98
C HIS A 308 23.76 -14.78 14.23
N HIS A 309 24.28 -15.97 13.96
CA HIS A 309 23.58 -17.23 14.23
C HIS A 309 24.06 -17.78 15.58
N SER A 310 23.12 -18.17 16.45
CA SER A 310 23.45 -18.68 17.79
C SER A 310 24.26 -19.99 17.77
N GLU A 311 23.92 -20.91 16.86
CA GLU A 311 24.54 -22.25 16.79
C GLU A 311 25.59 -22.44 15.70
N LYS A 312 25.45 -21.76 14.55
CA LYS A 312 26.28 -22.03 13.37
C LYS A 312 27.50 -21.12 13.38
N ARG A 313 28.63 -21.67 12.93
CA ARG A 313 29.88 -20.93 12.77
C ARG A 313 29.76 -19.96 11.58
N ALA A 314 30.20 -18.72 11.78
CA ALA A 314 30.30 -17.74 10.72
C ALA A 314 31.23 -18.21 9.58
N GLU A 315 30.93 -17.82 8.34
CA GLU A 315 31.83 -17.96 7.19
C GLU A 315 32.55 -16.63 6.93
N PRO A 316 33.84 -16.48 7.31
CA PRO A 316 34.51 -15.17 7.30
C PRO A 316 34.70 -14.52 5.91
N TRP A 317 34.67 -15.31 4.84
CA TRP A 317 34.82 -14.83 3.45
C TRP A 317 33.47 -14.62 2.74
N GLU A 318 32.34 -15.04 3.33
CA GLU A 318 31.03 -14.86 2.71
C GLU A 318 30.34 -13.65 3.33
N PHE A 319 30.24 -12.56 2.58
CA PHE A 319 29.64 -11.31 3.02
C PHE A 319 28.14 -11.25 2.68
N THR A 320 27.36 -10.64 3.56
CA THR A 320 25.92 -10.44 3.41
C THR A 320 25.48 -9.16 4.13
N MET A 321 24.24 -8.73 3.91
CA MET A 321 23.61 -7.70 4.73
C MET A 321 22.89 -8.30 5.93
N ILE A 322 22.64 -7.48 6.94
CA ILE A 322 21.66 -7.80 7.98
C ILE A 322 20.29 -8.05 7.33
N SER A 323 19.61 -9.10 7.77
CA SER A 323 18.30 -9.52 7.28
C SER A 323 17.17 -8.95 8.14
N TYR A 324 15.99 -8.81 7.53
CA TYR A 324 14.80 -8.34 8.24
C TYR A 324 14.42 -9.26 9.40
N THR A 325 14.62 -10.57 9.24
CA THR A 325 14.31 -11.56 10.27
C THR A 325 15.15 -11.36 11.53
N GLN A 326 16.42 -10.96 11.40
CA GLN A 326 17.29 -10.72 12.56
C GLN A 326 16.81 -9.54 13.40
N ILE A 327 16.47 -8.41 12.76
CA ILE A 327 15.90 -7.28 13.51
C ILE A 327 14.51 -7.64 14.07
N TYR A 328 13.68 -8.37 13.32
CA TYR A 328 12.36 -8.81 13.77
C TYR A 328 12.45 -9.71 15.01
N ASP A 329 13.38 -10.67 15.02
CA ASP A 329 13.63 -11.53 16.18
C ASP A 329 14.11 -10.74 17.40
N TYR A 330 14.89 -9.67 17.16
CA TYR A 330 15.35 -8.80 18.21
C TYR A 330 14.21 -8.01 18.88
N ILE A 331 13.32 -7.33 18.13
CA ILE A 331 12.27 -6.45 18.70
C ILE A 331 10.89 -7.09 18.89
N ALA A 332 10.52 -8.06 18.07
CA ALA A 332 9.20 -8.72 18.11
C ALA A 332 9.30 -10.13 18.72
N GLY A 333 10.33 -10.87 18.31
CA GLY A 333 10.47 -12.29 18.63
C GLY A 333 9.49 -13.16 17.83
N ARG A 334 9.66 -14.48 17.92
CA ARG A 334 8.77 -15.48 17.31
C ARG A 334 8.39 -16.52 18.36
N PRO A 335 7.34 -16.25 19.17
CA PRO A 335 6.94 -17.11 20.28
C PRO A 335 6.64 -18.54 19.83
N ASP A 336 6.00 -18.70 18.67
CA ASP A 336 5.66 -20.00 18.07
C ASP A 336 6.90 -20.87 17.80
N LEU A 337 8.07 -20.24 17.64
CA LEU A 337 9.35 -20.91 17.40
C LEU A 337 10.26 -20.88 18.64
N GLY A 338 9.76 -20.40 19.79
CA GLY A 338 10.53 -20.25 21.03
C GLY A 338 11.58 -19.14 21.00
N ILE A 339 11.53 -18.23 20.02
CA ILE A 339 12.51 -17.15 19.88
C ILE A 339 12.05 -15.95 20.70
N LYS A 340 12.77 -15.70 21.79
CA LYS A 340 12.52 -14.57 22.69
C LYS A 340 13.08 -13.27 22.14
N ASN A 341 12.31 -12.19 22.23
CA ASN A 341 12.77 -10.84 21.88
C ASN A 341 13.66 -10.23 22.98
N VAL A 342 14.27 -9.08 22.71
CA VAL A 342 15.18 -8.42 23.66
C VAL A 342 14.48 -8.00 24.95
N PHE A 343 13.22 -7.56 24.86
CA PHE A 343 12.44 -7.15 26.04
C PHE A 343 12.23 -8.36 26.97
N GLU A 344 11.90 -9.53 26.42
CA GLU A 344 11.80 -10.79 27.15
C GLU A 344 13.12 -11.20 27.77
N ARG A 345 14.22 -11.11 27.00
CA ARG A 345 15.56 -11.45 27.48
C ARG A 345 16.04 -10.54 28.62
N LYS A 346 15.57 -9.29 28.65
CA LYS A 346 15.92 -8.28 29.67
C LYS A 346 14.84 -8.11 30.75
N ASN A 347 13.80 -8.96 30.77
CA ASN A 347 12.69 -8.90 31.71
C ASN A 347 11.93 -7.54 31.70
N LEU A 348 11.88 -6.89 30.55
CA LEU A 348 11.09 -5.68 30.33
C LEU A 348 9.68 -6.08 29.89
N CYS A 349 8.71 -5.81 30.77
CA CYS A 349 7.29 -6.03 30.55
C CYS A 349 6.48 -4.88 31.17
N TYR A 350 5.23 -4.74 30.76
CA TYR A 350 4.32 -3.76 31.33
C TYR A 350 3.06 -4.44 31.84
N GLN A 351 2.77 -4.27 33.14
CA GLN A 351 1.60 -4.90 33.79
C GLN A 351 1.49 -6.42 33.57
N GLY A 352 2.62 -7.11 33.42
CA GLY A 352 2.67 -8.55 33.12
C GLY A 352 2.51 -8.90 31.64
N GLU A 353 2.21 -7.92 30.78
CA GLU A 353 2.18 -8.09 29.33
C GLU A 353 3.56 -7.88 28.71
N GLN A 354 3.85 -8.73 27.73
CA GLN A 354 5.15 -8.74 27.08
C GLN A 354 5.22 -7.76 25.91
N ILE A 355 6.22 -6.89 25.94
CA ILE A 355 6.44 -5.86 24.91
C ILE A 355 6.92 -6.49 23.61
N ARG A 356 6.30 -6.08 22.50
CA ARG A 356 6.65 -6.47 21.13
C ARG A 356 6.50 -5.27 20.21
N LEU A 357 7.51 -5.04 19.38
CA LEU A 357 7.51 -3.95 18.42
C LEU A 357 7.84 -4.45 17.02
N THR A 358 7.45 -3.66 16.02
CA THR A 358 7.85 -3.83 14.62
C THR A 358 8.61 -2.59 14.17
N SER A 359 9.54 -2.76 13.23
CA SER A 359 10.30 -1.62 12.69
C SER A 359 9.41 -0.55 12.02
N HIS A 360 8.22 -0.94 11.55
CA HIS A 360 7.28 -0.02 10.92
C HIS A 360 6.62 0.93 11.94
N GLN A 361 6.46 0.51 13.20
CA GLN A 361 5.88 1.35 14.25
C GLN A 361 6.67 2.64 14.48
N PHE A 362 8.01 2.60 14.42
CA PHE A 362 8.84 3.80 14.57
C PHE A 362 8.57 4.84 13.47
N ARG A 363 8.39 4.36 12.24
CA ARG A 363 8.03 5.23 11.12
C ARG A 363 6.63 5.81 11.28
N HIS A 364 5.65 4.99 11.67
CA HIS A 364 4.29 5.45 11.95
C HIS A 364 4.25 6.49 13.06
N PHE A 365 5.03 6.27 14.13
CA PHE A 365 5.18 7.23 15.22
C PHE A 365 5.71 8.57 14.72
N LEU A 366 6.85 8.58 14.02
CA LEU A 366 7.45 9.81 13.54
C LEU A 366 6.56 10.54 12.52
N ASP A 367 5.87 9.80 11.64
CA ASP A 367 4.92 10.39 10.69
C ASP A 367 3.72 11.00 11.40
N THR A 368 3.18 10.31 12.40
CA THR A 368 2.08 10.84 13.23
C THR A 368 2.53 12.08 14.01
N MET A 369 3.75 12.12 14.54
CA MET A 369 4.26 13.31 15.23
C MET A 369 4.37 14.52 14.30
N LEU A 370 4.75 14.32 13.04
CA LEU A 370 4.78 15.39 12.04
C LEU A 370 3.37 15.81 11.59
N GLU A 371 2.45 14.86 11.39
CA GLU A 371 1.05 15.16 11.05
C GLU A 371 0.31 15.89 12.18
N LEU A 372 0.76 15.74 13.44
CA LEU A 372 0.26 16.50 14.59
C LEU A 372 0.86 17.91 14.71
N SER A 373 1.90 18.24 13.95
CA SER A 373 2.49 19.58 13.97
C SER A 373 1.75 20.51 13.01
N ASP A 374 1.37 21.69 13.51
CA ASP A 374 0.63 22.68 12.70
C ASP A 374 1.51 23.37 11.64
N SER A 375 2.83 23.22 11.74
CA SER A 375 3.82 23.88 10.89
C SER A 375 4.32 23.05 9.72
N VAL A 376 3.96 21.77 9.62
CA VAL A 376 4.47 20.86 8.58
C VAL A 376 3.36 20.44 7.62
N THR A 377 3.53 20.76 6.36
CA THR A 377 2.56 20.47 5.31
C THR A 377 2.63 19.00 4.84
N PRO A 378 1.54 18.44 4.27
CA PRO A 378 1.56 17.05 3.76
C PRO A 378 2.62 16.78 2.69
N ILE A 379 3.01 17.80 1.92
CA ILE A 379 4.08 17.68 0.93
C ILE A 379 5.46 17.60 1.59
N GLU A 380 5.69 18.35 2.66
CA GLU A 380 6.92 18.27 3.45
C GLU A 380 7.03 16.93 4.16
N ILE A 381 5.92 16.40 4.69
CA ILE A 381 5.86 15.05 5.27
C ILE A 381 6.21 14.00 4.21
N ALA A 382 5.61 14.10 3.01
CA ALA A 382 5.92 13.19 1.91
C ALA A 382 7.41 13.24 1.53
N ARG A 383 7.98 14.43 1.46
CA ARG A 383 9.41 14.66 1.19
C ARG A 383 10.31 14.10 2.29
N TYR A 384 9.99 14.37 3.55
CA TYR A 384 10.72 13.88 4.73
C TYR A 384 10.82 12.35 4.77
N PHE A 385 9.80 11.67 4.24
CA PHE A 385 9.71 10.22 4.20
C PHE A 385 10.09 9.58 2.84
N GLY A 386 10.61 10.38 1.89
CA GLY A 386 11.05 9.91 0.57
C GLY A 386 9.91 9.34 -0.28
N ARG A 387 8.68 9.84 -0.10
CA ARG A 387 7.49 9.41 -0.84
C ARG A 387 7.40 10.18 -2.16
N LYS A 388 7.03 9.48 -3.24
CA LYS A 388 6.84 10.09 -4.56
C LYS A 388 5.52 10.85 -4.69
N TYR A 389 4.49 10.42 -3.98
CA TYR A 389 3.14 10.98 -4.03
C TYR A 389 2.64 11.28 -2.61
N THR A 390 1.96 12.41 -2.41
CA THR A 390 1.43 12.84 -1.10
C THR A 390 0.37 11.90 -0.55
N LEU A 391 -0.42 11.26 -1.42
CA LEU A 391 -1.41 10.24 -1.04
C LEU A 391 -0.81 9.02 -0.33
N ASP A 392 0.50 8.81 -0.42
CA ASP A 392 1.19 7.76 0.34
C ASP A 392 1.28 8.06 1.85
N ASN A 393 0.99 9.29 2.31
CA ASN A 393 0.96 9.65 3.73
C ASN A 393 -0.20 8.97 4.46
N VAL A 394 -1.35 8.81 3.80
CA VAL A 394 -2.59 8.27 4.41
C VAL A 394 -2.38 6.90 5.05
N ALA A 395 -1.51 6.07 4.48
CA ALA A 395 -1.25 4.73 5.03
C ALA A 395 -0.51 4.76 6.39
N TYR A 396 0.01 5.91 6.78
CA TYR A 396 0.87 6.10 7.94
C TYR A 396 0.40 7.18 8.91
N ASP A 397 -0.51 8.07 8.47
CA ASP A 397 -1.21 9.04 9.30
C ASP A 397 -2.20 8.32 10.25
N HIS A 398 -1.89 8.36 11.54
CA HIS A 398 -2.76 7.85 12.60
C HIS A 398 -3.33 8.98 13.49
N THR A 399 -3.31 10.22 13.00
CA THR A 399 -4.00 11.32 13.68
C THR A 399 -5.51 11.05 13.73
N ASN A 400 -6.19 11.65 14.70
CA ASN A 400 -7.65 11.58 14.76
C ASN A 400 -8.22 12.53 13.69
N PRO A 401 -8.83 12.02 12.61
CA PRO A 401 -9.32 12.87 11.52
C PRO A 401 -10.44 13.79 11.98
N ALA A 402 -11.28 13.34 12.92
CA ALA A 402 -12.33 14.16 13.52
C ALA A 402 -11.73 15.33 14.30
N LYS A 403 -10.65 15.07 15.05
CA LYS A 403 -9.94 16.13 15.78
C LYS A 403 -9.30 17.13 14.81
N ARG A 404 -8.62 16.67 13.75
CA ARG A 404 -8.05 17.59 12.75
C ARG A 404 -9.10 18.44 12.05
N VAL A 405 -10.25 17.86 11.70
CA VAL A 405 -11.37 18.60 11.12
C VAL A 405 -11.93 19.61 12.12
N MET A 406 -12.07 19.25 13.40
CA MET A 406 -12.52 20.17 14.46
C MET A 406 -11.50 21.30 14.69
N ASP A 407 -10.21 20.98 14.82
CA ASP A 407 -9.14 21.94 15.08
C ASP A 407 -8.95 22.91 13.91
N ASN A 408 -9.24 22.48 12.68
CA ASN A 408 -9.16 23.32 11.46
C ASN A 408 -10.52 23.84 10.97
N ALA A 409 -11.62 23.56 11.69
CA ALA A 409 -12.96 23.92 11.23
C ALA A 409 -13.07 25.43 11.05
N ASP A 410 -12.54 26.19 12.03
CA ASP A 410 -12.57 27.65 12.03
C ASP A 410 -11.79 28.25 10.85
N ILE A 411 -10.67 27.63 10.45
CA ILE A 411 -9.88 28.05 9.28
C ILE A 411 -10.63 27.74 7.99
N LEU A 412 -11.27 26.57 7.91
CA LEU A 412 -12.11 26.18 6.77
C LEU A 412 -13.33 27.10 6.63
N PHE A 413 -13.99 27.47 7.73
CA PHE A 413 -15.09 28.43 7.74
C PHE A 413 -14.63 29.84 7.35
N ALA A 414 -13.50 30.28 7.89
CA ALA A 414 -12.91 31.57 7.54
C ALA A 414 -12.51 31.67 6.05
N ALA A 415 -11.97 30.59 5.47
CA ALA A 415 -11.56 30.56 4.07
C ALA A 415 -12.72 30.44 3.08
N SER A 416 -13.87 29.91 3.52
CA SER A 416 -15.03 29.67 2.67
C SER A 416 -16.04 30.83 2.67
N ASN A 417 -15.86 31.86 3.49
CA ASN A 417 -16.86 32.91 3.78
C ASN A 417 -18.23 32.36 4.24
N ILE A 418 -18.26 31.12 4.72
CA ILE A 418 -19.46 30.44 5.20
C ILE A 418 -19.43 30.47 6.73
N THR A 419 -20.47 31.01 7.37
CA THR A 419 -20.55 30.96 8.83
C THR A 419 -20.81 29.53 9.31
N PRO A 420 -20.44 29.17 10.55
CA PRO A 420 -20.72 27.84 11.11
C PRO A 420 -22.21 27.44 10.99
N GLU A 421 -23.12 28.39 11.12
CA GLU A 421 -24.56 28.19 10.95
C GLU A 421 -24.94 27.85 9.51
N GLN A 422 -24.37 28.57 8.52
CA GLN A 422 -24.59 28.31 7.11
C GLN A 422 -24.01 26.96 6.67
N ALA A 423 -22.89 26.55 7.24
CA ALA A 423 -22.32 25.23 6.97
C ALA A 423 -23.16 24.09 7.56
N LYS A 424 -23.71 24.30 8.77
CA LYS A 424 -24.64 23.36 9.40
C LYS A 424 -25.91 23.25 8.56
N GLU A 425 -26.45 24.36 8.09
CA GLU A 425 -27.61 24.40 7.19
C GLU A 425 -27.30 23.69 5.84
N ALA A 426 -26.15 23.95 5.24
CA ALA A 426 -25.69 23.27 4.03
C ALA A 426 -25.51 21.75 4.23
N SER A 427 -25.03 21.30 5.40
CA SER A 427 -24.90 19.86 5.73
C SER A 427 -26.24 19.15 5.94
N VAL A 428 -27.30 19.91 6.25
CA VAL A 428 -28.67 19.41 6.36
C VAL A 428 -29.34 19.37 4.99
N ILE A 429 -29.03 20.34 4.11
CA ILE A 429 -29.58 20.44 2.75
C ILE A 429 -28.89 19.45 1.80
N PHE A 430 -27.57 19.32 1.89
CA PHE A 430 -26.76 18.39 1.11
C PHE A 430 -26.28 17.27 2.03
N THR A 431 -27.00 16.15 2.01
CA THR A 431 -26.51 14.92 2.61
C THR A 431 -25.21 14.50 1.91
N LEU A 432 -24.16 14.23 2.68
CA LEU A 432 -22.88 13.74 2.15
C LEU A 432 -23.08 12.32 1.62
N VAL A 433 -23.25 12.20 0.31
CA VAL A 433 -23.32 10.93 -0.44
C VAL A 433 -21.98 10.63 -1.13
N ASP A 434 -21.68 9.35 -1.38
CA ASP A 434 -20.43 8.88 -2.00
C ASP A 434 -20.26 9.53 -3.40
N ARG A 435 -19.04 9.73 -3.89
CA ARG A 435 -18.78 10.28 -5.23
C ARG A 435 -19.49 9.47 -6.33
N ASP A 436 -19.56 8.15 -6.20
CA ASP A 436 -20.23 7.30 -7.19
C ASP A 436 -21.77 7.49 -7.12
N GLU A 437 -22.31 7.73 -5.93
CA GLU A 437 -23.72 8.04 -5.69
C GLU A 437 -24.06 9.48 -6.13
N VAL A 438 -23.14 10.43 -5.96
CA VAL A 438 -23.20 11.79 -6.49
C VAL A 438 -23.14 11.77 -8.02
N LEU A 439 -22.36 10.88 -8.65
CA LEU A 439 -22.32 10.77 -10.10
C LEU A 439 -23.61 10.16 -10.65
N GLU A 440 -24.14 9.10 -10.04
CA GLU A 440 -25.48 8.57 -10.37
C GLU A 440 -26.57 9.62 -10.15
N THR A 441 -26.49 10.36 -9.05
CA THR A 441 -27.46 11.42 -8.70
C THR A 441 -27.34 12.64 -9.62
N ILE A 442 -26.13 13.03 -10.04
CA ILE A 442 -25.92 14.13 -11.00
C ILE A 442 -26.35 13.71 -12.40
N GLU A 443 -26.08 12.47 -12.81
CA GLU A 443 -26.56 11.92 -14.08
C GLU A 443 -28.10 11.84 -14.13
N ASP A 444 -28.76 11.51 -13.00
CA ASP A 444 -30.22 11.50 -12.92
C ASP A 444 -30.86 12.88 -12.70
N ILE A 445 -30.22 13.81 -11.97
CA ILE A 445 -30.77 15.16 -11.71
C ILE A 445 -30.52 16.12 -12.88
N GLY A 446 -29.40 15.99 -13.59
CA GLY A 446 -28.97 16.94 -14.62
C GLY A 446 -29.91 17.05 -15.84
N THR A 447 -30.73 16.03 -16.09
CA THR A 447 -31.60 15.93 -17.27
C THR A 447 -33.06 15.64 -16.93
N THR A 448 -33.43 15.49 -15.65
CA THR A 448 -34.81 15.14 -15.26
C THR A 448 -35.65 16.38 -14.98
N LEU A 449 -36.70 16.60 -15.79
CA LEU A 449 -37.72 17.61 -15.56
C LEU A 449 -38.91 17.00 -14.80
N ILE A 450 -39.25 17.59 -13.64
CA ILE A 450 -40.45 17.22 -12.87
C ILE A 450 -41.67 17.93 -13.47
N THR A 451 -42.73 17.18 -13.76
CA THR A 451 -44.01 17.67 -14.30
C THR A 451 -45.17 17.27 -13.39
N ALA A 452 -46.35 17.86 -13.60
CA ALA A 452 -47.54 17.57 -12.81
C ALA A 452 -48.03 16.10 -12.90
N ILE A 453 -47.61 15.37 -13.94
CA ILE A 453 -48.04 13.98 -14.18
C ILE A 453 -46.89 12.96 -14.00
N GLY A 454 -45.70 13.41 -13.60
CA GLY A 454 -44.53 12.55 -13.43
C GLY A 454 -43.24 13.20 -13.93
N LEU A 455 -42.27 12.40 -14.32
CA LEU A 455 -40.90 12.82 -14.62
C LEU A 455 -40.58 12.66 -16.11
N CYS A 456 -39.78 13.57 -16.65
CA CYS A 456 -39.26 13.53 -18.01
C CYS A 456 -37.74 13.43 -17.98
N LYS A 457 -37.17 12.36 -18.56
CA LYS A 457 -35.71 12.15 -18.67
C LYS A 457 -35.11 12.66 -19.99
N HIS A 458 -35.86 13.46 -20.76
CA HIS A 458 -35.39 14.02 -22.03
C HIS A 458 -34.24 15.02 -21.79
N ASP A 459 -33.12 14.84 -22.50
CA ASP A 459 -32.01 15.79 -22.45
C ASP A 459 -32.32 17.06 -23.28
N TYR A 460 -32.77 18.11 -22.58
CA TYR A 460 -33.07 19.40 -23.17
C TYR A 460 -31.83 20.20 -23.61
N SER A 461 -30.62 19.76 -23.21
CA SER A 461 -29.36 20.36 -23.69
C SER A 461 -29.00 19.86 -25.08
N ASP A 462 -29.38 18.62 -25.41
CA ASP A 462 -29.14 18.01 -26.72
C ASP A 462 -30.19 18.46 -27.76
N SER A 463 -31.48 18.43 -27.41
CA SER A 463 -32.55 18.81 -28.35
C SER A 463 -33.84 19.30 -27.66
N PRO A 464 -34.69 20.10 -28.33
CA PRO A 464 -36.02 20.42 -27.80
C PRO A 464 -36.95 19.19 -27.83
N CYS A 465 -37.91 19.12 -26.89
CA CYS A 465 -38.87 18.02 -26.81
C CYS A 465 -39.76 17.94 -28.07
N GLY A 466 -39.74 16.79 -28.75
CA GLY A 466 -40.60 16.52 -29.91
C GLY A 466 -42.08 16.38 -29.56
N LYS A 467 -42.45 16.02 -28.33
CA LYS A 467 -43.86 15.75 -27.95
C LYS A 467 -44.62 16.94 -27.38
N TYR A 468 -43.93 18.05 -27.05
CA TYR A 468 -44.54 19.29 -26.55
C TYR A 468 -45.60 19.07 -25.45
N TYR A 469 -45.19 18.46 -24.33
CA TYR A 469 -46.06 18.10 -23.18
C TYR A 469 -47.10 16.98 -23.44
N ALA A 470 -47.11 16.33 -24.60
CA ALA A 470 -47.96 15.16 -24.85
C ALA A 470 -47.33 13.83 -24.36
N CYS A 471 -46.75 13.81 -23.16
CA CYS A 471 -45.98 12.68 -22.62
C CYS A 471 -46.76 11.37 -22.56
N VAL A 472 -48.06 11.44 -22.23
CA VAL A 472 -48.98 10.30 -22.19
C VAL A 472 -49.25 9.68 -23.57
N ARG A 473 -48.84 10.30 -24.69
CA ARG A 473 -48.94 9.73 -26.04
C ARG A 473 -47.73 8.85 -26.38
N GLY A 474 -47.43 7.91 -25.49
CA GLY A 474 -46.39 6.90 -25.72
C GLY A 474 -44.97 7.46 -25.78
N CYS A 475 -44.63 8.45 -24.95
CA CYS A 475 -43.25 8.97 -24.85
C CYS A 475 -42.35 8.00 -24.07
N SER A 476 -41.20 7.58 -24.61
CA SER A 476 -40.30 6.68 -23.87
C SER A 476 -39.57 7.40 -22.72
N GLU A 477 -39.43 8.71 -22.79
CA GLU A 477 -38.80 9.51 -21.73
C GLU A 477 -39.73 9.84 -20.55
N TYR A 478 -40.96 9.31 -20.54
CA TYR A 478 -41.94 9.58 -19.49
C TYR A 478 -41.93 8.51 -18.39
N TYR A 479 -41.69 8.97 -17.17
CA TYR A 479 -41.60 8.16 -15.96
C TYR A 479 -42.59 8.63 -14.90
N ARG A 480 -42.95 7.73 -13.98
CA ARG A 480 -43.83 8.01 -12.83
C ARG A 480 -43.32 7.35 -11.58
N ILE A 481 -43.70 7.87 -10.43
CA ILE A 481 -43.45 7.23 -9.13
C ILE A 481 -44.76 6.60 -8.66
N LYS A 482 -44.77 5.27 -8.46
CA LYS A 482 -45.96 4.57 -7.96
C LYS A 482 -46.33 5.08 -6.56
N GLY A 483 -47.62 5.33 -6.33
CA GLY A 483 -48.13 5.84 -5.06
C GLY A 483 -48.05 7.36 -4.89
N ASN A 484 -47.50 8.10 -5.86
CA ASN A 484 -47.49 9.57 -5.81
C ASN A 484 -48.90 10.14 -6.09
N GLN A 485 -49.59 10.56 -5.04
CA GLN A 485 -50.98 11.03 -5.12
C GLN A 485 -51.16 12.27 -5.99
N GLU A 486 -50.19 13.18 -6.06
CA GLU A 486 -50.31 14.37 -6.90
C GLU A 486 -50.33 13.99 -8.39
N GLU A 487 -49.41 13.13 -8.83
CA GLU A 487 -49.38 12.62 -10.21
C GLU A 487 -50.68 11.90 -10.58
N VAL A 488 -51.20 11.08 -9.66
CA VAL A 488 -52.46 10.33 -9.86
C VAL A 488 -53.63 11.29 -10.04
N ILE A 489 -53.75 12.31 -9.18
CA ILE A 489 -54.83 13.32 -9.27
C ILE A 489 -54.77 14.05 -10.62
N HIS A 490 -53.57 14.47 -11.05
CA HIS A 490 -53.40 15.16 -12.32
C HIS A 490 -53.71 14.26 -13.53
N LEU A 491 -53.33 12.99 -13.50
CA LEU A 491 -53.66 12.01 -14.55
C LEU A 491 -55.15 11.70 -14.61
N GLN A 492 -55.81 11.56 -13.46
CA GLN A 492 -57.27 11.36 -13.39
C GLN A 492 -58.03 12.58 -13.94
N LYS A 493 -57.56 13.78 -13.61
CA LYS A 493 -58.12 15.01 -14.19
C LYS A 493 -57.96 15.04 -15.71
N LEU A 494 -56.77 14.73 -16.21
CA LEU A 494 -56.49 14.68 -17.65
C LEU A 494 -57.37 13.61 -18.35
N GLN A 495 -57.55 12.44 -17.72
CA GLN A 495 -58.42 11.38 -18.20
C GLN A 495 -59.88 11.85 -18.33
N ALA A 496 -60.45 12.45 -17.28
CA ALA A 496 -61.83 12.93 -17.27
C ALA A 496 -62.08 14.02 -18.31
N GLU A 497 -61.10 14.93 -18.50
CA GLU A 497 -61.15 15.94 -19.55
C GLU A 497 -61.18 15.31 -20.95
N GLN A 498 -60.40 14.25 -21.20
CA GLN A 498 -60.42 13.57 -22.50
C GLN A 498 -61.73 12.83 -22.77
N GLU A 499 -62.29 12.16 -21.76
CA GLU A 499 -63.56 11.45 -21.90
C GLU A 499 -64.69 12.40 -22.30
N THR A 500 -64.70 13.61 -21.72
CA THR A 500 -65.65 14.67 -22.07
C THR A 500 -65.42 15.18 -23.51
N ARG A 501 -64.17 15.46 -23.89
CA ARG A 501 -63.82 15.95 -25.23
C ARG A 501 -64.14 14.94 -26.32
N ILE A 502 -63.93 13.65 -26.08
CA ILE A 502 -64.26 12.58 -27.04
C ILE A 502 -65.76 12.58 -27.35
N GLN A 503 -66.64 12.79 -26.36
CA GLN A 503 -68.08 12.87 -26.61
C GLN A 503 -68.44 14.05 -27.52
N GLN A 504 -67.82 15.22 -27.31
CA GLN A 504 -68.01 16.40 -28.14
C GLN A 504 -67.49 16.20 -29.57
N VAL A 505 -66.32 15.58 -29.72
CA VAL A 505 -65.72 15.31 -31.04
C VAL A 505 -66.52 14.24 -31.80
N LYS A 506 -67.08 13.23 -31.13
CA LYS A 506 -67.98 12.25 -31.76
C LYS A 506 -69.20 12.93 -32.41
N ALA A 507 -69.83 13.88 -31.71
CA ALA A 507 -70.92 14.66 -32.29
C ALA A 507 -70.48 15.48 -33.53
N ALA A 508 -69.24 15.96 -33.58
CA ALA A 508 -68.68 16.66 -34.73
C ALA A 508 -68.31 15.71 -35.90
N VAL A 509 -67.94 14.46 -35.59
CA VAL A 509 -67.76 13.39 -36.59
C VAL A 509 -69.10 13.01 -37.21
N ASP A 510 -70.14 12.85 -36.39
CA ASP A 510 -71.50 12.55 -36.85
C ASP A 510 -72.10 13.67 -37.72
N ALA A 511 -71.66 14.91 -37.50
CA ALA A 511 -72.01 16.08 -38.32
C ALA A 511 -71.10 16.27 -39.56
N GLU A 512 -70.22 15.29 -39.86
CA GLU A 512 -69.33 15.24 -41.03
C GLU A 512 -68.38 16.46 -41.18
N TYR A 513 -68.00 17.11 -40.08
CA TYR A 513 -67.01 18.18 -40.14
C TYR A 513 -65.65 17.66 -40.59
N HIS A 514 -65.04 18.33 -41.59
CA HIS A 514 -63.75 17.93 -42.14
C HIS A 514 -62.64 17.88 -41.08
N GLY A 515 -61.94 16.74 -40.99
CA GLY A 515 -60.83 16.53 -40.06
C GLY A 515 -61.20 16.06 -38.65
N SER A 516 -62.49 15.96 -38.32
CA SER A 516 -62.99 15.51 -37.00
C SER A 516 -62.51 14.11 -36.60
N ASN A 517 -62.32 13.20 -37.56
CA ASN A 517 -61.76 11.85 -37.33
C ASN A 517 -60.34 11.88 -36.74
N ASN A 518 -59.48 12.79 -37.20
CA ASN A 518 -58.10 12.90 -36.71
C ASN A 518 -58.08 13.44 -35.28
N TRP A 519 -58.99 14.37 -34.96
CA TRP A 519 -59.20 14.86 -33.60
C TRP A 519 -59.70 13.76 -32.67
N LEU A 520 -60.64 12.94 -33.13
CA LEU A 520 -61.16 11.82 -32.35
C LEU A 520 -60.03 10.85 -31.96
N ARG A 521 -59.25 10.40 -32.95
CA ARG A 521 -58.10 9.53 -32.75
C ARG A 521 -57.06 10.13 -31.80
N SER A 522 -56.76 11.42 -31.96
CA SER A 522 -55.82 12.17 -31.12
C SER A 522 -56.24 12.21 -29.64
N HIS A 523 -57.54 12.33 -29.36
CA HIS A 523 -58.07 12.28 -27.99
C HIS A 523 -58.14 10.84 -27.44
N GLU A 524 -58.46 9.85 -28.27
CA GLU A 524 -58.48 8.43 -27.89
C GLU A 524 -57.09 7.91 -27.53
N GLU A 525 -56.06 8.29 -28.30
CA GLU A 525 -54.66 7.94 -27.99
C GLU A 525 -54.21 8.53 -26.66
N LEU A 526 -54.58 9.79 -26.38
CA LEU A 526 -54.24 10.45 -25.11
C LEU A 526 -54.98 9.80 -23.93
N LEU A 527 -56.26 9.46 -24.10
CA LEU A 527 -57.05 8.74 -23.10
C LEU A 527 -56.47 7.37 -22.78
N ASN A 528 -56.07 6.61 -23.81
CA ASN A 528 -55.43 5.32 -23.64
C ASN A 528 -54.09 5.45 -22.89
N GLY A 529 -53.32 6.49 -23.20
CA GLY A 529 -52.11 6.85 -22.49
C GLY A 529 -52.32 7.09 -20.99
N CYS A 530 -53.34 7.88 -20.62
CA CYS A 530 -53.69 8.10 -19.22
C CYS A 530 -54.06 6.80 -18.50
N ARG A 531 -54.79 5.90 -19.16
CA ARG A 531 -55.16 4.59 -18.60
C ARG A 531 -53.94 3.71 -18.33
N ILE A 532 -53.00 3.65 -19.26
CA ILE A 532 -51.74 2.92 -19.08
C ILE A 532 -50.94 3.51 -17.92
N ALA A 533 -50.82 4.84 -17.85
CA ALA A 533 -50.12 5.51 -16.76
C ALA A 533 -50.76 5.24 -15.39
N LEU A 534 -52.08 5.21 -15.30
CA LEU A 534 -52.82 4.93 -14.06
C LEU A 534 -52.83 3.44 -13.68
N ALA A 535 -52.67 2.52 -14.64
CA ALA A 535 -52.62 1.09 -14.39
C ALA A 535 -51.44 0.68 -13.48
N ILE A 536 -50.39 1.50 -13.42
CA ILE A 536 -49.23 1.32 -12.53
C ILE A 536 -49.65 1.23 -11.06
N GLU A 537 -50.69 1.96 -10.65
CA GLU A 537 -51.19 1.93 -9.27
C GLU A 537 -51.81 0.56 -8.89
N GLN A 538 -52.22 -0.22 -9.89
CA GLN A 538 -52.86 -1.52 -9.70
C GLN A 538 -51.91 -2.70 -9.93
N ASP A 539 -50.67 -2.42 -10.37
CA ASP A 539 -49.67 -3.46 -10.64
C ASP A 539 -48.92 -3.83 -9.35
N ASN A 540 -49.26 -5.01 -8.80
CA ASN A 540 -48.65 -5.52 -7.57
C ASN A 540 -47.19 -5.98 -7.74
N SER A 541 -46.65 -6.02 -8.96
CA SER A 541 -45.24 -6.34 -9.21
C SER A 541 -44.31 -5.15 -8.97
N ILE A 542 -44.86 -3.93 -8.89
CA ILE A 542 -44.12 -2.67 -8.68
C ILE A 542 -44.33 -2.23 -7.22
N SER A 543 -43.25 -1.85 -6.52
CA SER A 543 -43.34 -1.39 -5.13
C SER A 543 -43.76 0.08 -5.04
N ASP A 544 -44.44 0.48 -3.96
CA ASP A 544 -44.74 1.91 -3.73
C ASP A 544 -43.44 2.72 -3.56
N GLY A 545 -43.36 3.86 -4.23
CA GLY A 545 -42.16 4.69 -4.31
C GLY A 545 -41.18 4.30 -5.42
N GLU A 546 -41.43 3.22 -6.17
CA GLU A 546 -40.59 2.82 -7.31
C GLU A 546 -40.81 3.71 -8.53
N LEU A 547 -39.72 4.06 -9.22
CA LEU A 547 -39.73 4.84 -10.46
C LEU A 547 -39.97 3.93 -11.67
N VAL A 548 -41.02 4.20 -12.45
CA VAL A 548 -41.50 3.34 -13.53
C VAL A 548 -41.48 4.08 -14.86
N GLN A 549 -40.87 3.48 -15.89
CA GLN A 549 -40.99 3.94 -17.27
C GLN A 549 -42.35 3.54 -17.83
N VAL A 550 -43.21 4.49 -18.19
CA VAL A 550 -44.60 4.20 -18.55
C VAL A 550 -44.71 3.57 -19.95
N PHE A 551 -43.84 3.98 -20.89
CA PHE A 551 -43.85 3.48 -22.27
C PHE A 551 -42.44 3.05 -22.72
N PRO A 552 -41.94 1.87 -22.31
CA PRO A 552 -40.58 1.42 -22.66
C PRO A 552 -40.30 1.33 -24.16
N ASN A 553 -41.33 1.03 -24.97
CA ASN A 553 -41.26 0.97 -26.44
C ASN A 553 -41.88 2.22 -27.09
N GLY A 554 -41.92 3.35 -26.37
CA GLY A 554 -42.48 4.61 -26.83
C GLY A 554 -41.68 5.28 -27.94
N ASN A 555 -42.26 6.30 -28.57
CA ASN A 555 -41.58 7.13 -29.56
C ASN A 555 -41.52 8.57 -29.07
N ASN A 556 -40.34 9.20 -29.15
CA ASN A 556 -40.08 10.56 -28.68
C ASN A 556 -40.36 11.65 -29.73
N GLY A 557 -40.57 11.28 -31.00
CA GLY A 557 -40.88 12.23 -32.07
C GLY A 557 -42.34 12.68 -32.11
N CYS A 558 -42.56 13.92 -32.59
CA CYS A 558 -43.89 14.33 -33.09
C CYS A 558 -44.11 13.66 -34.44
N VAL A 559 -44.85 12.56 -34.48
CA VAL A 559 -45.36 12.04 -35.75
C VAL A 559 -46.73 12.69 -35.94
N ALA A 560 -46.88 13.52 -36.97
CA ALA A 560 -48.19 14.05 -37.34
C ALA A 560 -49.11 12.86 -37.68
N ILE A 561 -50.29 12.82 -37.05
CA ILE A 561 -51.35 11.84 -37.34
C ILE A 561 -52.14 12.31 -38.56
#